data_AF-A0A4R6E1A6-F1
#
_entry.id   AF-A0A4R6E1A6-F1
#
_cell.length_a   1.000
_cell.length_b   1.000
_cell.length_c   1.000
_cell.angle_alpha   90.00
_cell.angle_beta   90.00
_cell.angle_gamma   90.00
#
_symmetry.space_group_name_H-M   'P 1'
#
loop_
_entity.id
_entity.type
_entity.pdbx_description
1 polymer ?
#
loop_
_entity_poly.entity_id
_entity_poly.type
_entity_poly.pdbx_seq_one_letter_code
_entity_poly.pdbx_strand_id
1 'polypeptide(L)'
;MAKVQAYVSDTVYDNIRNIVKERHQEGVKDVTISNVSSMLLELGLRVYKIQTERKEGGFNQREFNKVLLDQVVKINATCTHLLRIGVLNQEVAGKESFELERLVEQVRSHSANVIGNFFEDTVDAEK
;
A
#
# COMPACT_ATOMS: atom_id res chain seq x y z
N MET A 1 29.61 14.74 -27.54
CA MET A 1 28.75 14.56 -26.35
C MET A 1 29.47 15.12 -25.13
N ALA A 2 28.77 15.77 -24.21
CA ALA A 2 29.37 16.22 -22.96
C ALA A 2 29.75 15.01 -22.09
N LYS A 3 30.89 15.09 -21.40
CA LYS A 3 31.33 14.04 -20.47
C LYS A 3 30.76 14.34 -19.09
N VAL A 4 30.03 13.39 -18.52
CA VAL A 4 29.54 13.43 -17.14
C VAL A 4 30.33 12.42 -16.31
N GLN A 5 30.86 12.85 -15.16
CA GLN A 5 31.48 11.96 -14.18
C GLN A 5 30.61 11.98 -12.92
N ALA A 6 30.09 10.82 -12.54
CA ALA A 6 29.22 10.67 -11.37
C ALA A 6 29.78 9.58 -10.45
N TYR A 7 29.84 9.90 -9.16
CA TYR A 7 30.17 8.94 -8.12
C TYR A 7 28.86 8.32 -7.63
N VAL A 8 28.74 7.00 -7.77
CA VAL A 8 27.53 6.24 -7.43
C VAL A 8 27.86 5.19 -6.38
N SER A 9 26.85 4.69 -5.66
CA SER A 9 27.06 3.58 -4.73
C SER A 9 27.40 2.29 -5.47
N ASP A 10 28.03 1.34 -4.77
CA ASP A 10 28.38 0.02 -5.31
C ASP A 10 27.15 -0.70 -5.87
N THR A 11 26.00 -0.58 -5.18
CA THR A 11 24.73 -1.13 -5.65
C THR A 11 24.33 -0.60 -7.03
N VAL A 12 24.47 0.70 -7.27
CA VAL A 12 24.12 1.30 -8.56
C VAL A 12 25.12 0.87 -9.63
N TYR A 13 26.41 0.82 -9.28
CA TYR A 13 27.45 0.36 -10.20
C TYR A 13 27.23 -1.10 -10.64
N ASP A 14 26.94 -1.99 -9.69
CA ASP A 14 26.68 -3.41 -9.96
C ASP A 14 25.42 -3.60 -10.80
N ASN A 15 24.35 -2.85 -10.53
CA ASN A 15 23.14 -2.86 -11.35
C ASN A 15 23.43 -2.45 -12.80
N ILE A 16 24.20 -1.38 -13.02
CA ILE A 16 24.59 -0.95 -14.38
C ILE A 16 25.41 -2.05 -15.06
N ARG A 17 26.36 -2.65 -14.34
CA ARG A 17 27.20 -3.73 -14.86
C ARG A 17 26.38 -4.98 -15.22
N ASN A 18 25.36 -5.31 -14.45
CA ASN A 18 24.46 -6.42 -14.73
C ASN A 18 23.65 -6.17 -16.00
N ILE A 19 23.12 -4.96 -16.18
CA ILE A 19 22.43 -4.57 -17.42
C ILE A 19 23.38 -4.69 -18.62
N VAL A 20 24.64 -4.25 -18.50
CA VAL A 20 25.63 -4.43 -19.57
C VAL A 20 25.82 -5.91 -19.91
N LYS A 21 25.92 -6.80 -18.92
CA LYS A 21 26.05 -8.25 -19.15
C LYS A 21 24.81 -8.83 -19.86
N GLU A 22 23.61 -8.44 -19.44
CA GLU A 22 22.35 -8.87 -20.06
C GLU A 22 22.31 -8.47 -21.55
N ARG A 23 22.67 -7.23 -21.88
CA ARG A 23 22.70 -6.77 -23.29
C ARG A 23 23.70 -7.54 -24.15
N HIS A 24 24.83 -7.97 -23.57
CA HIS A 24 25.76 -8.85 -24.27
C HIS A 24 25.18 -10.25 -24.50
N GLN A 25 24.43 -10.79 -23.53
CA GLN A 25 23.73 -12.07 -23.68
C GLN A 25 22.64 -12.02 -24.76
N GLU A 26 21.99 -10.86 -24.92
CA GLU A 26 21.04 -10.59 -26.01
C GLU A 26 21.71 -10.46 -27.40
N GLY A 27 23.04 -10.57 -27.48
CA GLY A 27 23.81 -10.51 -28.72
C GLY A 27 24.16 -9.09 -29.19
N VAL A 28 23.89 -8.06 -28.37
CA VAL A 28 24.31 -6.69 -28.67
C VAL A 28 25.80 -6.55 -28.40
N LYS A 29 26.59 -6.43 -29.47
CA LYS A 29 28.02 -6.17 -29.40
C LYS A 29 28.28 -4.69 -29.12
N ASP A 30 29.37 -4.38 -28.42
CA ASP A 30 29.85 -3.02 -28.12
C ASP A 30 29.06 -2.21 -27.07
N VAL A 31 28.35 -2.88 -26.15
CA VAL A 31 27.66 -2.20 -25.05
C VAL A 31 28.65 -1.84 -23.94
N THR A 32 28.88 -0.55 -23.71
CA THR A 32 29.73 -0.10 -22.58
C THR A 32 28.89 0.39 -21.40
N ILE A 33 29.52 0.45 -20.22
CA ILE A 33 28.96 1.08 -19.02
C ILE A 33 28.53 2.52 -19.32
N SER A 34 29.30 3.26 -20.13
CA SER A 34 28.94 4.64 -20.50
C SER A 34 27.68 4.70 -21.37
N ASN A 35 27.49 3.76 -22.30
CA ASN A 35 26.28 3.73 -23.13
C ASN A 35 25.03 3.46 -22.29
N VAL A 36 25.10 2.47 -21.40
CA VAL A 36 23.99 2.12 -20.50
C VAL A 36 23.71 3.26 -19.50
N SER A 37 24.76 3.86 -18.94
CA SER A 37 24.62 4.99 -18.01
C SER A 37 23.95 6.20 -18.68
N SER A 38 24.35 6.55 -19.91
CA SER A 38 23.71 7.63 -20.67
C SER A 38 22.23 7.35 -20.92
N MET A 39 21.88 6.12 -21.32
CA MET A 39 20.49 5.71 -21.52
C MET A 39 19.67 5.82 -20.23
N LEU A 40 20.22 5.37 -19.10
CA LEU A 40 19.55 5.44 -17.79
C LEU A 40 19.37 6.89 -17.32
N LEU A 41 20.32 7.78 -17.60
CA LEU A 41 20.20 9.21 -17.31
C LEU A 41 19.07 9.86 -18.12
N GLU A 42 18.96 9.56 -19.41
CA GLU A 42 17.87 10.06 -20.25
C GLU A 42 16.50 9.56 -19.79
N LEU A 43 16.40 8.26 -19.47
CA LEU A 43 15.19 7.66 -18.94
C LEU A 43 14.82 8.28 -17.58
N GLY A 44 15.80 8.43 -16.69
CA GLY A 44 15.64 9.05 -15.37
C GLY A 44 15.17 10.50 -15.47
N LEU A 45 15.72 11.28 -16.40
CA LEU A 45 15.28 12.66 -16.65
C LEU A 45 13.84 12.72 -17.17
N ARG A 46 13.43 11.78 -18.04
CA ARG A 46 12.05 11.70 -18.52
C ARG A 46 11.09 11.40 -17.38
N VAL A 47 11.40 10.42 -16.54
CA VAL A 47 10.60 10.05 -15.37
C VAL A 47 10.55 11.20 -14.37
N TYR A 48 11.67 11.88 -14.11
CA TYR A 48 11.73 13.03 -13.21
C TYR A 48 10.82 14.17 -13.67
N LYS A 49 10.81 14.49 -14.97
CA LYS A 49 9.91 15.51 -15.54
C LYS A 49 8.45 15.14 -15.36
N ILE A 50 8.08 13.91 -15.73
CA ILE A 50 6.69 13.40 -15.57
C ILE A 50 6.26 13.44 -14.11
N GLN A 51 7.12 13.02 -13.17
CA GLN A 51 6.79 13.08 -11.75
C GLN A 51 6.65 14.53 -11.27
N THR A 52 7.50 15.44 -11.73
CA THR A 52 7.47 16.85 -11.35
C THR A 52 6.23 17.57 -11.89
N GLU A 53 5.81 17.26 -13.11
CA GLU A 53 4.53 17.75 -13.67
C GLU A 53 3.33 17.20 -12.90
N ARG A 54 3.42 15.99 -12.34
CA ARG A 54 2.40 15.38 -11.48
C ARG A 54 2.44 15.84 -10.02
N LYS A 55 3.44 16.64 -9.58
CA LYS A 55 3.60 17.09 -8.18
C LYS A 55 2.55 18.10 -7.71
N GLU A 56 1.51 18.40 -8.49
CA GLU A 56 0.36 19.17 -7.99
C GLU A 56 -0.41 18.45 -6.86
N GLY A 57 -0.07 17.19 -6.52
CA GLY A 57 -0.53 16.55 -5.29
C GLY A 57 0.50 15.59 -4.70
N GLY A 58 1.34 16.06 -3.78
CA GLY A 58 2.11 15.17 -2.91
C GLY A 58 1.18 14.29 -2.07
N PHE A 59 1.60 13.07 -1.73
CA PHE A 59 0.80 12.21 -0.86
C PHE A 59 0.69 12.82 0.54
N ASN A 60 -0.52 13.22 0.93
CA ASN A 60 -0.80 13.76 2.25
C ASN A 60 -1.30 12.63 3.16
N GLN A 61 -0.41 12.10 4.01
CA GLN A 61 -0.75 11.05 4.97
C GLN A 61 -1.94 11.42 5.86
N ARG A 62 -2.07 12.70 6.27
CA ARG A 62 -3.16 13.14 7.14
C ARG A 62 -4.49 13.13 6.42
N GLU A 63 -4.54 13.61 5.18
CA GLU A 63 -5.78 13.60 4.40
C GLU A 63 -6.17 12.15 4.03
N PHE A 64 -5.19 11.32 3.70
CA PHE A 64 -5.42 9.89 3.47
C PHE A 64 -6.01 9.20 4.71
N ASN A 65 -5.41 9.39 5.89
CA ASN A 65 -5.91 8.81 7.14
C ASN A 65 -7.32 9.30 7.48
N LYS A 66 -7.60 10.59 7.24
CA LYS A 66 -8.92 11.19 7.46
C LYS A 66 -9.97 10.55 6.55
N VAL A 67 -9.69 10.44 5.25
CA VAL A 67 -10.60 9.82 4.28
C VAL A 67 -10.81 8.35 4.63
N LEU A 68 -9.73 7.62 4.94
CA LEU A 68 -9.83 6.21 5.31
C LEU A 68 -10.70 6.00 6.55
N LEU A 69 -10.48 6.79 7.60
CA LEU A 69 -11.27 6.71 8.83
C LEU A 69 -12.75 7.04 8.58
N ASP A 70 -13.03 8.12 7.84
CA ASP A 70 -14.39 8.52 7.48
C ASP A 70 -15.13 7.41 6.70
N GLN A 71 -14.46 6.77 5.74
CA GLN A 71 -15.05 5.67 4.98
C GLN A 71 -15.28 4.42 5.84
N VAL A 72 -14.32 4.03 6.69
CA VAL A 72 -14.46 2.87 7.58
C VAL A 72 -15.61 3.06 8.57
N VAL A 73 -15.75 4.26 9.15
CA VAL A 73 -16.84 4.58 10.08
C VAL A 73 -18.20 4.52 9.36
N LYS A 74 -18.30 5.09 8.15
CA LYS A 74 -19.53 5.02 7.34
C LYS A 74 -19.91 3.59 7.01
N ILE A 75 -18.96 2.77 6.56
CA ILE A 75 -19.18 1.36 6.25
C ILE A 75 -19.65 0.60 7.49
N ASN A 76 -19.01 0.80 8.64
CA ASN A 76 -19.41 0.13 9.89
C ASN A 76 -20.87 0.46 10.27
N ALA A 77 -21.24 1.74 10.18
CA ALA A 77 -22.62 2.17 10.43
C ALA A 77 -23.61 1.53 9.44
N THR A 78 -23.29 1.58 8.13
CA THR A 78 -24.14 0.97 7.10
C THR A 78 -24.29 -0.55 7.28
N CYS A 79 -23.19 -1.27 7.55
CA CYS A 79 -23.22 -2.71 7.82
C CYS A 79 -24.03 -3.05 9.07
N THR A 80 -23.98 -2.22 10.11
CA THR A 80 -24.81 -2.41 11.32
C THR A 80 -26.29 -2.29 10.99
N HIS A 81 -26.68 -1.32 10.15
CA HIS A 81 -28.06 -1.20 9.68
C HIS A 81 -28.48 -2.38 8.79
N LEU A 82 -27.62 -2.80 7.86
CA LEU A 82 -27.86 -3.97 7.00
C LEU A 82 -28.02 -5.25 7.83
N LEU A 83 -27.21 -5.44 8.87
CA LEU A 83 -27.34 -6.57 9.79
C LEU A 83 -28.70 -6.59 10.47
N ARG A 84 -29.14 -5.44 11.00
CA ARG A 84 -30.46 -5.31 11.65
C ARG A 84 -31.61 -5.61 10.69
N ILE A 85 -31.53 -5.13 9.45
CA ILE A 85 -32.53 -5.44 8.41
C ILE A 85 -32.48 -6.92 8.03
N GLY A 86 -31.28 -7.50 7.92
CA GLY A 86 -31.06 -8.89 7.56
C GLY A 86 -31.69 -9.88 8.55
N VAL A 87 -31.63 -9.58 9.86
CA VAL A 87 -32.27 -10.39 10.90
C VAL A 87 -33.80 -10.45 10.76
N LEU A 88 -34.41 -9.44 10.15
CA LEU A 88 -35.87 -9.39 9.93
C LEU A 88 -36.32 -10.19 8.68
N ASN A 89 -35.39 -10.73 7.90
CA ASN A 89 -35.72 -11.50 6.70
C ASN A 89 -36.38 -12.84 7.06
N GLN A 90 -37.44 -13.22 6.33
CA GLN A 90 -38.25 -14.41 6.63
C GLN A 90 -37.46 -15.73 6.55
N GLU A 91 -36.39 -15.78 5.75
CA GLU A 91 -35.54 -16.98 5.59
C GLU A 91 -34.66 -17.28 6.82
N VAL A 92 -34.44 -16.26 7.66
CA VAL A 92 -33.66 -16.34 8.91
C VAL A 92 -34.52 -16.13 10.15
N ALA A 93 -35.75 -15.63 9.99
CA ALA A 93 -36.72 -15.51 11.06
C ALA A 93 -36.95 -16.84 11.78
N GLY A 94 -36.78 -16.85 13.11
CA GLY A 94 -36.96 -18.03 13.96
C GLY A 94 -35.73 -18.94 14.08
N LYS A 95 -34.60 -18.61 13.46
CA LYS A 95 -33.33 -19.32 13.69
C LYS A 95 -32.55 -18.65 14.83
N GLU A 96 -32.35 -19.37 15.93
CA GLU A 96 -31.55 -18.91 17.10
C GLU A 96 -30.11 -18.48 16.72
N SER A 97 -29.56 -18.99 15.62
CA SER A 97 -28.23 -18.59 15.13
C SER A 97 -28.18 -17.16 14.58
N PHE A 98 -29.32 -16.59 14.20
CA PHE A 98 -29.43 -15.26 13.59
C PHE A 98 -30.16 -14.25 14.48
N GLU A 99 -30.33 -14.55 15.76
CA GLU A 99 -30.84 -13.58 16.73
C GLU A 99 -29.88 -12.39 16.87
N LEU A 100 -30.44 -11.18 16.89
CA LEU A 100 -29.67 -9.95 16.88
C LEU A 100 -28.71 -9.88 18.08
N GLU A 101 -29.16 -10.25 19.28
CA GLU A 101 -28.35 -10.22 20.50
C GLU A 101 -27.10 -11.11 20.38
N ARG A 102 -27.28 -12.32 19.84
CA ARG A 102 -26.19 -13.28 19.64
C ARG A 102 -25.21 -12.80 18.57
N LEU A 103 -25.70 -12.24 17.47
CA LEU A 103 -24.85 -11.69 16.41
C LEU A 103 -24.03 -10.50 16.91
N VAL A 104 -24.64 -9.61 17.71
CA VAL A 104 -23.93 -8.48 18.32
C VAL A 104 -22.83 -8.97 19.26
N GLU A 105 -23.10 -9.99 20.08
CA GLU A 105 -22.11 -10.57 20.98
C GLU A 105 -20.97 -11.25 20.22
N GLN A 106 -21.27 -11.98 19.14
CA GLN A 106 -20.25 -12.58 18.27
C GLN A 106 -19.35 -11.53 17.63
N VAL A 107 -19.93 -10.46 17.08
CA VAL A 107 -19.16 -9.35 16.49
C VAL A 107 -18.28 -8.68 17.55
N ARG A 108 -18.80 -8.45 18.76
CA ARG A 108 -18.04 -7.87 19.87
C ARG A 108 -16.88 -8.76 20.30
N SER A 109 -17.13 -10.05 20.55
CA SER A 109 -16.11 -11.02 20.94
C SER A 109 -15.03 -11.17 19.86
N HIS A 110 -15.43 -11.27 18.59
CA HIS A 110 -14.48 -11.31 17.48
C HIS A 110 -13.62 -10.05 17.40
N SER A 111 -14.23 -8.87 17.53
CA SER A 111 -13.51 -7.60 17.50
C SER A 111 -12.53 -7.47 18.65
N ALA A 112 -12.92 -7.88 19.86
CA ALA A 112 -12.05 -7.89 21.05
C ALA A 112 -10.84 -8.82 20.86
N ASN A 113 -11.04 -10.02 20.30
CA ASN A 113 -9.95 -10.95 20.02
C ASN A 113 -8.96 -10.39 18.97
N VAL A 114 -9.47 -9.74 17.92
CA VAL A 114 -8.61 -9.12 16.90
C VAL A 114 -7.83 -7.94 17.48
N ILE A 115 -8.49 -7.08 18.27
CA ILE A 115 -7.83 -5.94 18.93
C ILE A 115 -6.79 -6.44 19.92
N GLY A 116 -7.12 -7.43 20.75
CA GLY A 116 -6.22 -8.00 21.76
C GLY A 116 -4.93 -8.61 21.20
N ASN A 117 -4.90 -9.02 19.93
CA ASN A 117 -3.67 -9.47 19.27
C ASN A 117 -2.64 -8.36 19.02
N PHE A 118 -3.09 -7.10 18.96
CA PHE A 118 -2.25 -5.95 18.61
C PHE A 118 -2.17 -4.91 19.73
N PHE A 119 -3.20 -4.84 20.58
CA PHE A 119 -3.32 -3.89 21.67
C PHE A 119 -3.70 -4.68 22.94
N GLU A 120 -2.72 -4.91 23.81
CA GLU A 120 -2.98 -5.51 25.12
C GLU A 120 -3.76 -4.51 26.00
N ASP A 121 -4.78 -4.99 26.73
CA ASP A 121 -5.58 -4.17 27.65
C ASP A 121 -4.76 -3.59 28.83
N THR A 122 -3.48 -3.96 28.97
CA THR A 122 -2.60 -3.61 30.09
C THR A 122 -1.63 -2.47 29.83
N VAL A 123 -1.71 -1.75 28.71
CA VAL A 123 -0.78 -0.65 28.40
C VAL A 123 -1.42 0.73 28.59
N ASP A 124 -2.14 0.92 29.71
CA ASP A 124 -2.39 2.26 30.30
C ASP A 124 -1.22 2.68 31.22
N ALA A 125 0.02 2.45 30.78
CA ALA A 125 1.21 2.81 31.53
C ALA A 125 2.32 3.36 30.63
N GLU A 126 2.00 4.31 29.75
CA GLU A 126 3.01 5.24 29.25
C GLU A 126 3.18 6.38 30.27
N LYS A 127 4.27 6.28 31.04
CA LYS A 127 4.95 7.38 31.74
C LYS A 127 5.79 8.18 30.75
#